data_AF-A0A4Y7L1W1-F1
#
_entry.id   AF-A0A4Y7L1W1-F1
#
_cell.length_a   1.000
_cell.length_b   1.000
_cell.length_c   1.000
_cell.angle_alpha   90.00
_cell.angle_beta   90.00
_cell.angle_gamma   90.00
#
_symmetry.space_group_name_H-M   'P 1'
#
loop_
_entity.id
_entity.type
_entity.pdbx_description
1 polymer ?
#
loop_
_entity_poly.entity_id
_entity_poly.type
_entity_poly.pdbx_seq_one_letter_code
_entity_poly.pdbx_strand_id
1 'polypeptide(L)'
;MSQVLKREKPSLHGYVKFLVDSKVVYDALEKILANAVYLSYAELRNTGLERSGALAKDLEWFGEEMRIQVPSPTTSRIAYASYLEEIAVKNPKAIFCHFYIIYFGLAAGGRTLGKRVQAYEKLLENKELEFYQWNDGELTKLLQNATEKLNKIAQTREEKDQCLEETEISFKYSEDIMKLIVS
;
A
#
# COMPACT_ATOMS: atom_id res chain seq x y z
N MET A 1 -7.01 -12.54 -3.94
CA MET A 1 -7.54 -11.74 -5.06
C MET A 1 -9.04 -11.58 -4.85
N SER A 2 -9.53 -10.35 -4.61
CA SER A 2 -10.94 -10.12 -4.31
C SER A 2 -11.82 -10.64 -5.45
N GLN A 3 -12.93 -11.30 -5.10
CA GLN A 3 -13.90 -11.84 -6.07
C GLN A 3 -14.50 -10.74 -6.97
N VAL A 4 -14.45 -9.49 -6.50
CA VAL A 4 -14.97 -8.27 -7.15
C VAL A 4 -14.41 -8.11 -8.57
N LEU A 5 -13.09 -8.13 -8.73
CA LEU A 5 -12.48 -7.94 -10.05
C LEU A 5 -12.69 -9.14 -10.98
N LYS A 6 -13.10 -10.31 -10.49
CA LYS A 6 -13.45 -11.43 -11.37
C LYS A 6 -14.85 -11.25 -12.00
N ARG A 7 -15.69 -10.39 -11.42
CA ARG A 7 -17.10 -10.21 -11.83
C ARG A 7 -17.38 -8.86 -12.49
N GLU A 8 -16.64 -7.83 -12.11
CA GLU A 8 -16.89 -6.46 -12.54
C GLU A 8 -15.70 -5.85 -13.27
N LYS A 9 -16.00 -4.94 -14.20
CA LYS A 9 -15.03 -4.26 -15.06
C LYS A 9 -14.40 -3.08 -14.30
N PRO A 10 -13.07 -2.91 -14.33
CA PRO A 10 -12.44 -1.75 -13.71
C PRO A 10 -12.85 -0.46 -14.43
N SER A 11 -12.99 0.63 -13.69
CA SER A 11 -13.25 1.96 -14.22
C SER A 11 -12.03 2.85 -14.01
N LEU A 12 -11.83 3.83 -14.90
CA LEU A 12 -10.68 4.75 -14.81
C LEU A 12 -10.80 5.65 -13.58
N HIS A 13 -11.99 6.20 -13.34
CA HIS A 13 -12.27 7.03 -12.17
C HIS A 13 -12.09 6.25 -10.85
N GLY A 14 -12.67 5.05 -10.79
CA GLY A 14 -12.56 4.16 -9.64
C GLY A 14 -11.12 3.74 -9.35
N TYR A 15 -10.34 3.51 -10.40
CA TYR A 15 -8.92 3.20 -10.27
C TYR A 15 -8.09 4.39 -9.76
N VAL A 16 -8.33 5.61 -10.25
CA VAL A 16 -7.70 6.81 -9.70
C VAL A 16 -8.04 6.99 -8.22
N LYS A 17 -9.30 6.74 -7.83
CA LYS A 17 -9.72 6.76 -6.43
C LYS A 17 -8.99 5.71 -5.58
N PHE A 18 -8.80 4.50 -6.10
CA PHE A 18 -7.96 3.46 -5.48
C PHE A 18 -6.52 3.94 -5.27
N LEU A 19 -5.92 4.67 -6.21
CA LEU A 19 -4.55 5.20 -6.08
C LEU A 19 -4.45 6.35 -5.09
N VAL A 20 -5.42 7.28 -5.09
CA VAL A 20 -5.52 8.35 -4.08
C VAL A 20 -5.60 7.76 -2.68
N ASP A 21 -6.52 6.80 -2.49
CA ASP A 21 -6.64 6.14 -1.20
C ASP A 21 -5.36 5.37 -0.87
N SER A 22 -4.75 4.67 -1.83
CA SER A 22 -3.48 3.98 -1.61
C SER A 22 -2.44 4.94 -1.05
N LYS A 23 -2.27 6.11 -1.67
CA LYS A 23 -1.29 7.13 -1.30
C LYS A 23 -1.46 7.60 0.16
N VAL A 24 -2.68 7.82 0.62
CA VAL A 24 -2.94 8.28 2.00
C VAL A 24 -2.32 7.35 3.05
N VAL A 25 -2.36 6.04 2.83
CA VAL A 25 -1.79 5.07 3.80
C VAL A 25 -0.30 4.86 3.63
N TYR A 26 0.22 4.91 2.40
CA TYR A 26 1.67 4.92 2.21
C TYR A 26 2.28 6.18 2.85
N ASP A 27 1.67 7.34 2.65
CA ASP A 27 2.11 8.61 3.27
C ASP A 27 2.11 8.49 4.79
N ALA A 28 1.04 7.96 5.39
CA ALA A 28 0.94 7.78 6.83
C ALA A 28 2.02 6.82 7.36
N LEU A 29 2.13 5.64 6.75
CA LEU A 29 3.10 4.62 7.17
C LEU A 29 4.54 5.11 7.01
N GLU A 30 4.88 5.70 5.87
CA GLU A 30 6.22 6.22 5.59
C GLU A 30 6.57 7.39 6.52
N LYS A 31 5.61 8.29 6.82
CA LYS A 31 5.79 9.38 7.80
C LYS A 31 6.03 8.85 9.21
N ILE A 32 5.29 7.83 9.65
CA ILE A 32 5.48 7.18 10.95
C ILE A 32 6.92 6.64 11.06
N LEU A 33 7.39 5.96 10.01
CA LEU A 33 8.73 5.39 9.97
C LEU A 33 9.82 6.45 9.87
N ALA A 34 9.58 7.54 9.15
CA ALA A 34 10.52 8.66 8.99
C ALA A 34 10.74 9.43 10.30
N ASN A 35 9.67 9.64 11.09
CA ASN A 35 9.74 10.34 12.37
C ASN A 35 10.49 9.55 13.45
N ALA A 36 10.68 8.24 13.25
CA ALA A 36 11.58 7.35 14.02
C ALA A 36 11.54 7.55 15.54
N VAL A 37 10.35 7.72 16.13
CA VAL A 37 10.16 7.85 17.59
C VAL A 37 10.75 6.66 18.35
N TYR A 38 10.77 5.49 17.70
CA TYR A 38 11.44 4.29 18.17
C TYR A 38 12.61 3.92 17.25
N LEU A 39 13.76 3.55 17.83
CA LEU A 39 14.95 3.13 17.07
C LEU A 39 14.64 2.01 16.06
N SER A 40 13.73 1.11 16.41
CA SER A 40 13.30 0.01 15.54
C SER A 40 12.59 0.47 14.25
N TYR A 41 11.99 1.66 14.22
CA TYR A 41 11.39 2.22 13.00
C TYR A 41 12.44 2.68 11.98
N ALA A 42 13.60 3.13 12.46
CA ALA A 42 14.69 3.55 11.58
C ALA A 42 15.25 2.41 10.72
N GLU A 43 14.98 1.14 11.08
CA GLU A 43 15.34 -0.01 10.26
C GLU A 43 14.46 -0.13 9.00
N LEU A 44 13.23 0.38 9.03
CA LEU A 44 12.26 0.25 7.93
C LEU A 44 12.09 1.51 7.07
N ARG A 45 12.90 2.55 7.26
CA ARG A 45 13.00 3.68 6.33
C ARG A 45 14.05 3.42 5.26
N ASN A 46 13.90 4.07 4.11
CA ASN A 46 14.84 4.00 2.99
C ASN A 46 15.12 2.55 2.56
N THR A 47 14.07 1.74 2.55
CA THR A 47 14.13 0.32 2.20
C THR A 47 14.14 0.10 0.69
N GLY A 48 13.76 1.11 -0.10
CA GLY A 48 13.46 0.99 -1.53
C GLY A 48 12.05 0.47 -1.80
N LEU A 49 11.29 0.09 -0.75
CA LEU A 49 9.92 -0.37 -0.90
C LEU A 49 8.91 0.79 -0.98
N GLU A 50 9.28 1.97 -0.48
CA GLU A 50 8.44 3.18 -0.38
C GLU A 50 7.69 3.50 -1.68
N ARG A 51 6.41 3.84 -1.57
CA ARG A 51 5.50 4.04 -2.72
C ARG A 51 4.86 5.43 -2.76
N SER A 52 4.93 6.24 -1.70
CA SER A 52 4.32 7.59 -1.69
C SER A 52 4.76 8.47 -2.85
N GLY A 53 6.08 8.48 -3.15
CA GLY A 53 6.62 9.25 -4.27
C GLY A 53 6.14 8.74 -5.63
N ALA A 54 6.12 7.41 -5.82
CA ALA A 54 5.63 6.79 -7.05
C ALA A 54 4.13 7.10 -7.29
N LEU A 55 3.32 6.97 -6.24
CA LEU A 55 1.89 7.31 -6.29
C LEU A 55 1.65 8.79 -6.58
N ALA A 56 2.49 9.69 -6.04
CA ALA A 56 2.38 11.12 -6.35
C ALA A 56 2.57 11.39 -7.85
N LYS A 57 3.62 10.83 -8.46
CA LYS A 57 3.88 10.97 -9.90
C LYS A 57 2.77 10.37 -10.75
N ASP A 58 2.25 9.20 -10.37
CA ASP A 58 1.17 8.56 -11.12
C ASP A 58 -0.11 9.40 -11.07
N LEU A 59 -0.47 9.96 -9.90
CA LEU A 59 -1.64 10.84 -9.76
C LEU A 59 -1.48 12.17 -10.50
N GLU A 60 -0.29 12.75 -10.52
CA GLU A 60 0.05 13.92 -11.34
C GLU A 60 -0.16 13.61 -12.82
N TRP A 61 0.37 12.49 -13.31
CA TRP A 61 0.16 12.04 -14.69
C TRP A 61 -1.33 11.86 -15.04
N PHE A 62 -2.15 11.30 -14.15
CA PHE A 62 -3.60 11.21 -14.39
C PHE A 62 -4.27 12.58 -14.51
N GLY A 63 -3.84 13.56 -13.72
CA GLY A 63 -4.35 14.93 -13.78
C GLY A 63 -3.93 15.67 -15.03
N GLU A 64 -2.65 15.57 -15.39
CA GLU A 64 -2.05 16.36 -16.46
C GLU A 64 -2.27 15.74 -17.85
N GLU A 65 -1.96 14.46 -18.02
CA GLU A 65 -2.01 13.79 -19.32
C GLU A 65 -3.40 13.23 -19.61
N MET A 66 -4.00 12.52 -18.63
CA MET A 66 -5.33 11.91 -18.80
C MET A 66 -6.49 12.89 -18.53
N ARG A 67 -6.19 14.11 -18.07
CA ARG A 67 -7.17 15.17 -17.75
C ARG A 67 -8.25 14.73 -16.75
N ILE A 68 -7.89 13.86 -15.82
CA ILE A 68 -8.80 13.37 -14.79
C ILE A 68 -8.76 14.30 -13.58
N GLN A 69 -9.94 14.68 -13.08
CA GLN A 69 -10.03 15.31 -11.77
C GLN A 69 -9.68 14.29 -10.68
N VAL A 70 -8.51 14.45 -10.06
CA VAL A 70 -8.08 13.62 -8.93
C VAL A 70 -9.01 13.90 -7.74
N PRO A 71 -9.76 12.90 -7.24
CA PRO A 71 -10.72 13.09 -6.16
C PRO A 71 -10.02 13.23 -4.81
N SER A 72 -10.76 13.73 -3.81
CA SER A 72 -10.33 13.64 -2.42
C SER A 72 -10.39 12.19 -1.90
N PRO A 73 -9.52 11.80 -0.94
CA PRO A 73 -9.53 10.46 -0.37
C PRO A 73 -10.82 10.16 0.39
N THR A 74 -11.16 8.88 0.48
CA THR A 74 -12.35 8.45 1.20
C THR A 74 -12.20 8.59 2.71
N THR A 75 -13.32 8.81 3.41
CA THR A 75 -13.34 8.84 4.88
C THR A 75 -12.83 7.55 5.49
N SER A 76 -13.12 6.39 4.88
CA SER A 76 -12.62 5.09 5.35
C SER A 76 -11.09 5.03 5.31
N ARG A 77 -10.48 5.57 4.24
CA ARG A 77 -9.03 5.57 4.11
C ARG A 77 -8.35 6.56 5.04
N ILE A 78 -8.94 7.74 5.22
CA ILE A 78 -8.48 8.70 6.23
C ILE A 78 -8.52 8.06 7.62
N ALA A 79 -9.61 7.36 7.97
CA ALA A 79 -9.73 6.66 9.24
C ALA A 79 -8.64 5.59 9.43
N TYR A 80 -8.27 4.85 8.38
CA TYR A 80 -7.17 3.88 8.48
C TYR A 80 -5.81 4.55 8.66
N ALA A 81 -5.53 5.64 7.95
CA ALA A 81 -4.29 6.40 8.15
C ALA A 81 -4.20 6.95 9.59
N SER A 82 -5.30 7.51 10.12
CA SER A 82 -5.36 7.96 11.51
C SER A 82 -5.18 6.80 12.49
N TYR A 83 -5.75 5.62 12.20
CA TYR A 83 -5.53 4.42 13.00
C TYR A 83 -4.06 4.01 13.03
N LEU A 84 -3.36 4.06 11.89
CA LEU A 84 -1.92 3.78 11.84
C LEU A 84 -1.13 4.79 12.69
N GLU A 85 -1.45 6.08 12.63
CA GLU A 85 -0.79 7.09 13.47
C GLU A 85 -1.05 6.84 14.97
N GLU A 86 -2.26 6.44 15.34
CA GLU A 86 -2.64 6.12 16.72
C GLU A 86 -1.92 4.85 17.24
N ILE A 87 -1.96 3.76 16.47
CA ILE A 87 -1.38 2.49 16.87
C ILE A 87 0.15 2.56 16.90
N ALA A 88 0.77 3.43 16.10
CA ALA A 88 2.22 3.69 16.18
C ALA A 88 2.66 4.18 17.57
N VAL A 89 1.79 4.85 18.32
CA VAL A 89 2.05 5.29 19.69
C VAL A 89 1.63 4.24 20.71
N LYS A 90 0.44 3.64 20.54
CA LYS A 90 -0.13 2.71 21.52
C LYS A 90 0.49 1.32 21.49
N ASN A 91 0.76 0.81 20.30
CA ASN A 91 1.41 -0.47 20.07
C ASN A 91 2.41 -0.34 18.92
N PRO A 92 3.62 0.19 19.20
CA PRO A 92 4.60 0.44 18.15
C PRO A 92 4.95 -0.79 17.31
N LYS A 93 4.81 -1.99 17.88
CA LYS A 93 5.07 -3.27 17.20
C LYS A 93 4.04 -3.59 16.11
N ALA A 94 2.80 -3.11 16.23
CA ALA A 94 1.77 -3.28 15.21
C ALA A 94 2.15 -2.67 13.86
N ILE A 95 2.94 -1.59 13.85
CA ILE A 95 3.39 -0.95 12.61
C ILE A 95 4.23 -1.88 11.74
N PHE A 96 5.01 -2.77 12.34
CA PHE A 96 5.78 -3.78 11.59
C PHE A 96 4.85 -4.78 10.89
N CYS A 97 3.72 -5.11 11.52
CA CYS A 97 2.69 -5.97 10.93
C CYS A 97 2.01 -5.29 9.75
N HIS A 98 1.57 -4.04 9.92
CA HIS A 98 0.99 -3.26 8.82
C HIS A 98 1.98 -3.06 7.67
N PHE A 99 3.24 -2.76 7.97
CA PHE A 99 4.30 -2.68 6.96
C PHE A 99 4.40 -3.97 6.16
N TYR A 100 4.48 -5.12 6.84
CA TYR A 100 4.54 -6.42 6.18
C TYR A 100 3.32 -6.63 5.28
N ILE A 101 2.10 -6.48 5.81
CA ILE A 101 0.86 -6.76 5.06
C ILE A 101 0.73 -5.84 3.84
N ILE A 102 1.04 -4.55 3.98
CA ILE A 102 0.88 -3.55 2.92
C ILE A 102 1.92 -3.78 1.81
N TYR A 103 3.22 -3.81 2.14
CA TYR A 103 4.27 -3.90 1.12
C TYR A 103 4.36 -5.31 0.51
N PHE A 104 4.27 -6.37 1.32
CA PHE A 104 4.30 -7.74 0.79
C PHE A 104 3.02 -8.07 0.04
N GLY A 105 1.87 -7.52 0.47
CA GLY A 105 0.61 -7.64 -0.29
C GLY A 105 0.70 -7.01 -1.68
N LEU A 106 1.28 -5.80 -1.79
CA LEU A 106 1.53 -5.16 -3.08
C LEU A 106 2.49 -5.99 -3.94
N ALA A 107 3.58 -6.48 -3.36
CA ALA A 107 4.58 -7.27 -4.08
C ALA A 107 4.04 -8.62 -4.58
N ALA A 108 3.25 -9.32 -3.76
CA ALA A 108 2.72 -10.64 -4.09
C ALA A 108 1.55 -10.60 -5.09
N GLY A 109 0.60 -9.66 -4.91
CA GLY A 109 -0.64 -9.64 -5.68
C GLY A 109 -0.94 -8.31 -6.38
N GLY A 110 -0.48 -7.20 -5.81
CA GLY A 110 -0.77 -5.86 -6.32
C GLY A 110 -0.18 -5.58 -7.71
N ARG A 111 1.00 -6.13 -8.04
CA ARG A 111 1.56 -6.01 -9.40
C ARG A 111 0.70 -6.71 -10.46
N THR A 112 0.21 -7.90 -10.16
CA THR A 112 -0.70 -8.65 -11.05
C THR A 112 -2.02 -7.91 -11.24
N LEU A 113 -2.52 -7.28 -10.17
CA LEU A 113 -3.68 -6.39 -10.24
C LEU A 113 -3.42 -5.20 -11.18
N GLY A 114 -2.31 -4.49 -10.99
CA GLY A 114 -1.95 -3.33 -11.83
C GLY A 114 -1.90 -3.69 -13.31
N LYS A 115 -1.23 -4.79 -13.65
CA LYS A 115 -1.19 -5.32 -15.04
C LYS A 115 -2.57 -5.62 -15.60
N ARG A 116 -3.48 -6.14 -14.77
CA ARG A 116 -4.85 -6.44 -15.21
C ARG A 116 -5.65 -5.18 -15.51
N VAL A 117 -5.53 -4.14 -14.67
CA VAL A 117 -6.19 -2.86 -14.91
C VAL A 117 -5.62 -2.16 -16.14
N GLN A 118 -4.29 -2.16 -16.30
CA GLN A 118 -3.61 -1.62 -17.49
C GLN A 118 -4.09 -2.30 -18.80
N ALA A 119 -4.22 -3.62 -18.78
CA ALA A 119 -4.62 -4.40 -19.95
C ALA A 119 -6.12 -4.26 -20.29
N TYR A 120 -6.96 -3.88 -19.32
CA TYR A 120 -8.39 -3.74 -19.54
C TYR A 120 -8.68 -2.53 -20.45
N GLU A 121 -9.12 -2.80 -21.68
CA GLU A 121 -9.51 -1.77 -22.67
C GLU A 121 -8.46 -0.66 -22.89
N LYS A 122 -7.17 -0.95 -22.62
CA LYS A 122 -6.07 0.05 -22.66
C LYS A 122 -6.35 1.29 -21.80
N LEU A 123 -6.99 1.09 -20.65
CA LEU A 123 -7.44 2.14 -19.73
C LEU A 123 -6.33 3.11 -19.28
N LEU A 124 -5.06 2.70 -19.37
CA LEU A 124 -3.89 3.52 -19.04
C LEU A 124 -3.03 3.92 -20.25
N GLU A 125 -3.56 3.82 -21.48
CA GLU A 125 -2.82 4.16 -22.71
C GLU A 125 -1.46 3.45 -22.86
N ASN A 126 -1.36 2.24 -22.31
CA ASN A 126 -0.12 1.44 -22.19
C ASN A 126 0.94 2.00 -21.23
N LYS A 127 0.66 3.06 -20.46
CA LYS A 127 1.52 3.47 -19.35
C LYS A 127 1.54 2.39 -18.28
N GLU A 128 2.73 2.00 -17.87
CA GLU A 128 2.93 1.27 -16.62
C GLU A 128 3.13 2.29 -15.49
N LEU A 129 2.37 2.13 -14.41
CA LEU A 129 2.40 3.05 -13.27
C LEU A 129 3.65 2.80 -12.42
N GLU A 130 4.28 3.87 -11.96
CA GLU A 130 5.47 3.79 -11.08
C GLU A 130 5.14 3.08 -9.76
N PHE A 131 3.88 3.12 -9.32
CA PHE A 131 3.40 2.42 -8.13
C PHE A 131 3.72 0.92 -8.13
N TYR A 132 3.77 0.27 -9.30
CA TYR A 132 4.09 -1.16 -9.43
C TYR A 132 5.52 -1.45 -9.86
N GLN A 133 6.31 -0.41 -10.10
CA GLN A 133 7.68 -0.52 -10.54
C GLN A 133 8.64 -0.47 -9.35
N TRP A 134 9.46 -1.50 -9.30
CA TRP A 134 10.72 -1.49 -8.58
C TRP A 134 11.82 -1.65 -9.61
N ASN A 135 13.00 -1.10 -9.35
CA ASN A 135 14.15 -1.29 -10.23
C ASN A 135 14.35 -2.80 -10.49
N ASP A 136 14.60 -3.16 -11.74
CA ASP A 136 14.61 -4.56 -12.19
C ASP A 136 15.61 -5.41 -11.39
N GLY A 137 15.13 -6.54 -10.86
CA GLY A 137 15.90 -7.50 -10.07
C GLY A 137 16.00 -7.21 -8.56
N GLU A 138 15.64 -6.00 -8.10
CA GLU A 138 15.87 -5.61 -6.71
C GLU A 138 14.78 -6.10 -5.75
N LEU A 139 13.52 -6.20 -6.19
CA LEU A 139 12.38 -6.44 -5.29
C LEU A 139 12.55 -7.66 -4.38
N THR A 140 13.01 -8.81 -4.91
CA THR A 140 13.24 -10.01 -4.08
C THR A 140 14.26 -9.74 -2.98
N LYS A 141 15.34 -9.01 -3.30
CA LYS A 141 16.36 -8.61 -2.33
C LYS A 141 15.81 -7.60 -1.32
N LEU A 142 14.99 -6.65 -1.75
CA LEU A 142 14.34 -5.68 -0.86
C LEU A 142 13.41 -6.38 0.14
N LEU A 143 12.59 -7.33 -0.33
CA LEU A 143 11.69 -8.13 0.52
C LEU A 143 12.47 -9.03 1.48
N GLN A 144 13.56 -9.65 1.02
CA GLN A 144 14.43 -10.43 1.90
C GLN A 144 15.03 -9.55 3.00
N ASN A 145 15.60 -8.39 2.65
CA ASN A 145 16.17 -7.45 3.61
C ASN A 145 15.12 -6.97 4.63
N ALA A 146 13.91 -6.65 4.17
CA ALA A 146 12.79 -6.30 5.05
C ALA A 146 12.41 -7.46 5.97
N THR A 147 12.37 -8.69 5.48
CA THR A 147 12.07 -9.89 6.27
C THR A 147 13.10 -10.10 7.38
N GLU A 148 14.39 -9.97 7.07
CA GLU A 148 15.47 -10.10 8.06
C GLU A 148 15.36 -9.04 9.17
N LYS A 149 14.93 -7.82 8.84
CA LYS A 149 14.66 -6.75 9.82
C LYS A 149 13.43 -7.06 10.67
N LEU A 150 12.33 -7.49 10.06
CA LEU A 150 11.08 -7.84 10.76
C LEU A 150 11.28 -9.03 11.72
N ASN A 151 12.05 -10.04 11.33
CA ASN A 151 12.34 -11.22 12.16
C ASN A 151 13.13 -10.87 13.44
N LYS A 152 13.87 -9.76 13.46
CA LYS A 152 14.55 -9.30 14.68
C LYS A 152 13.59 -8.70 15.70
N ILE A 153 12.38 -8.34 15.28
CA ILE A 153 11.43 -7.52 16.06
C ILE A 153 10.28 -8.37 16.61
N ALA A 154 9.81 -9.39 15.88
CA ALA A 154 8.78 -10.32 16.33
C ALA A 154 9.41 -11.66 16.77
N GLN A 155 9.69 -11.78 18.07
CA GLN A 155 10.40 -12.91 18.65
C GLN A 155 9.51 -13.81 19.51
N THR A 156 8.45 -13.26 20.14
CA THR A 156 7.56 -14.03 21.02
C THR A 156 6.28 -14.49 20.33
N ARG A 157 5.54 -15.40 20.98
CA ARG A 157 4.25 -15.89 20.47
C ARG A 157 3.18 -14.81 20.58
N GLU A 158 3.16 -14.07 21.68
CA GLU A 158 2.22 -12.98 21.94
C GLU A 158 2.35 -11.86 20.90
N GLU A 159 3.58 -11.54 20.50
CA GLU A 159 3.84 -10.56 19.44
C GLU A 159 3.32 -11.02 18.08
N LYS A 160 3.43 -12.32 17.79
CA LYS A 160 2.86 -12.90 16.56
C LYS A 160 1.34 -12.90 16.61
N ASP A 161 0.74 -13.21 17.75
CA ASP A 161 -0.71 -13.22 17.93
C ASP A 161 -1.29 -11.80 17.77
N GLN A 162 -0.65 -10.78 18.35
CA GLN A 162 -1.02 -9.37 18.12
C GLN A 162 -0.91 -8.98 16.64
N CYS A 163 0.11 -9.48 15.94
CA CYS A 163 0.27 -9.26 14.51
C CYS A 163 -0.88 -9.85 13.68
N LEU A 164 -1.44 -10.98 14.12
CA LEU A 164 -2.59 -11.61 13.47
C LEU A 164 -3.87 -10.78 13.66
N GLU A 165 -4.06 -10.15 14.81
CA GLU A 165 -5.20 -9.23 15.04
C GLU A 165 -5.15 -8.02 14.08
N GLU A 166 -3.97 -7.40 13.94
CA GLU A 166 -3.76 -6.30 12.99
C GLU A 166 -3.92 -6.74 11.53
N THR A 167 -3.67 -8.02 11.27
CA THR A 167 -3.86 -8.61 9.94
C THR A 167 -5.31 -8.51 9.50
N GLU A 168 -6.26 -8.85 10.37
CA GLU A 168 -7.69 -8.75 10.06
C GLU A 168 -8.11 -7.31 9.74
N ILE A 169 -7.62 -6.35 10.53
CA ILE A 169 -7.89 -4.92 10.32
C ILE A 169 -7.35 -4.47 8.96
N SER A 170 -6.08 -4.78 8.66
CA SER A 170 -5.47 -4.40 7.39
C SER A 170 -6.15 -5.07 6.19
N PHE A 171 -6.59 -6.33 6.32
CA PHE A 171 -7.34 -7.01 5.26
C PHE A 171 -8.69 -6.36 5.00
N LYS A 172 -9.44 -6.00 6.05
CA LYS A 172 -10.73 -5.30 5.89
C LYS A 172 -10.57 -4.01 5.08
N TYR A 173 -9.58 -3.18 5.41
CA TYR A 173 -9.30 -1.97 4.65
C TYR A 173 -8.83 -2.26 3.22
N SER A 174 -8.07 -3.34 3.03
CA SER A 174 -7.63 -3.80 1.70
C SER A 174 -8.80 -4.28 0.85
N GLU A 175 -9.82 -4.92 1.42
CA GLU A 175 -11.01 -5.31 0.67
C GLU A 175 -11.86 -4.11 0.26
N ASP A 176 -12.02 -3.13 1.14
CA ASP A 176 -12.81 -1.93 0.88
C ASP A 176 -12.18 -1.06 -0.22
N ILE A 177 -10.87 -0.83 -0.18
CA ILE A 177 -10.20 -0.05 -1.22
C ILE A 177 -10.25 -0.76 -2.59
N MET A 178 -10.23 -2.09 -2.62
CA MET A 178 -10.31 -2.86 -3.86
C MET A 178 -11.66 -2.75 -4.55
N LYS A 179 -12.75 -2.45 -3.82
CA LYS A 179 -14.07 -2.18 -4.41
C LYS A 179 -14.11 -0.86 -5.19
N LEU A 180 -13.22 0.07 -4.89
CA LEU A 180 -13.14 1.36 -5.59
C LEU A 180 -12.74 1.17 -7.05
N ILE A 181 -11.95 0.14 -7.37
CA ILE A 181 -11.45 -0.09 -8.73
C ILE A 181 -12.59 -0.28 -9.74
N VAL A 182 -13.74 -0.79 -9.31
CA VAL A 182 -14.91 -1.07 -10.15
C VAL A 182 -16.04 -0.04 -9.98
N SER A 183 -15.86 0.95 -9.10
CA SER A 183 -16.85 2.01 -8.85
C SER A 183 -16.86 3.09 -9.92
#